data_AF-A0A967XVQ5-F1
#
_entry.id   AF-A0A967XVQ5-F1
#
_cell.length_a   1.000
_cell.length_b   1.000
_cell.length_c   1.000
_cell.angle_alpha   90.00
_cell.angle_beta   90.00
_cell.angle_gamma   90.00
#
_symmetry.space_group_name_H-M   'P 1'
#
loop_
_entity.id
_entity.type
_entity.pdbx_description
1 polymer ?
#
loop_
_entity_poly.entity_id
_entity_poly.type
_entity_poly.pdbx_seq_one_letter_code
_entity_poly.pdbx_strand_id
1 'polypeptide(L)'
;MRKAQFFTLCTVFLFLFASVNEVRSEVKSVPQKPLQLDVDLSKFMGNSGFIRVEIYQSIGRSGLSYQDGSDYSIAQFSVETVILKNDSTIFTHTTTESDSVKETTEIKSGQQFVYTLPVFLSPGEYEVLTRLQDEMASRSEKNELTVHVTDFSIDSLTFSDIQFATQIEKAKNQQGMHQKNNLRIIPNPKAQFGEGNKKLTFYSELYNLAESADEQGTYRVDYIIETQDGESLHRIAGKERKKAGRHAAIFTAFDISALPTAIYRLRLVAYDDETGRQTTAEKTFSVIWERDILAQMAEQQEAPYITLDEEALDTYFAKLAYIATSEEKNIFDGLDQ
;
A
#
# COMPACT_ATOMS: atom_id res chain seq x y z
N MET A 1 28.36 -26.17 -18.99
CA MET A 1 27.88 -24.99 -18.23
C MET A 1 28.89 -23.88 -18.47
N ARG A 2 28.51 -22.64 -18.79
CA ARG A 2 29.53 -21.57 -18.91
C ARG A 2 30.08 -21.28 -17.51
N LYS A 3 31.40 -21.01 -17.36
CA LYS A 3 32.06 -20.69 -16.06
C LYS A 3 31.26 -19.72 -15.18
N ALA A 4 30.63 -18.72 -15.80
CA ALA A 4 29.72 -17.78 -15.14
C ALA A 4 28.53 -18.44 -14.41
N GLN A 5 27.90 -19.47 -14.99
CA GLN A 5 26.76 -20.18 -14.38
C GLN A 5 27.15 -21.06 -13.19
N PHE A 6 28.39 -21.55 -13.14
CA PHE A 6 28.91 -22.34 -12.03
C PHE A 6 29.29 -21.47 -10.83
N PHE A 7 29.86 -20.30 -11.10
CA PHE A 7 30.17 -19.30 -10.07
C PHE A 7 28.93 -18.82 -9.31
N THR A 8 27.84 -18.57 -10.02
CA THR A 8 26.54 -18.25 -9.40
C THR A 8 26.09 -19.35 -8.44
N LEU A 9 26.26 -20.62 -8.82
CA LEU A 9 25.79 -21.76 -8.02
C LEU A 9 26.63 -21.99 -6.75
N CYS A 10 27.95 -21.83 -6.82
CA CYS A 10 28.84 -22.02 -5.66
C CYS A 10 28.74 -20.87 -4.64
N THR A 11 28.54 -19.63 -5.09
CA THR A 11 28.45 -18.48 -4.18
C THR A 11 27.15 -18.50 -3.36
N VAL A 12 26.06 -19.02 -3.94
CA VAL A 12 24.79 -19.26 -3.24
C VAL A 12 24.94 -20.36 -2.17
N PHE A 13 25.75 -21.39 -2.42
CA PHE A 13 25.97 -22.49 -1.48
C PHE A 13 26.96 -22.16 -0.34
N LEU A 14 28.03 -21.40 -0.63
CA LEU A 14 29.02 -20.98 0.37
C LEU A 14 28.46 -19.97 1.40
N PHE A 15 27.50 -19.13 1.01
CA PHE A 15 26.81 -18.24 1.95
C PHE A 15 25.81 -18.96 2.87
N LEU A 16 25.39 -20.18 2.52
CA LEU A 16 24.53 -21.02 3.36
C LEU A 16 25.29 -21.77 4.47
N PHE A 17 26.62 -21.87 4.38
CA PHE A 17 27.44 -22.61 5.35
C PHE A 17 28.46 -21.76 6.15
N ALA A 18 28.72 -20.50 5.77
CA ALA A 18 29.73 -19.66 6.42
C ALA A 18 29.26 -18.88 7.67
N SER A 19 28.12 -19.21 8.28
CA SER A 19 27.63 -18.52 9.48
C SER A 19 27.60 -19.39 10.74
N VAL A 20 28.68 -20.14 11.00
CA VAL A 20 28.90 -20.79 12.31
C VAL A 20 30.37 -20.66 12.71
N ASN A 21 30.74 -19.54 13.33
CA ASN A 21 31.52 -19.48 14.57
C ASN A 21 32.05 -18.07 14.83
N GLU A 22 31.36 -17.35 15.70
CA GLU A 22 31.99 -16.55 16.76
C GLU A 22 30.92 -16.24 17.82
N VAL A 23 30.85 -17.09 18.85
CA VAL A 23 30.04 -16.80 20.05
C VAL A 23 30.86 -15.85 20.90
N ARG A 24 30.70 -14.55 20.63
CA ARG A 24 30.81 -13.51 21.66
C ARG A 24 29.40 -13.27 22.17
N SER A 25 29.19 -13.46 23.47
CA SER A 25 27.95 -13.13 24.16
C SER A 25 27.80 -11.59 24.23
N GLU A 26 27.56 -10.96 23.10
CA GLU A 26 26.74 -9.76 23.08
C GLU A 26 25.30 -10.26 23.22
N VAL A 27 24.56 -9.72 24.19
CA VAL A 27 23.11 -9.82 24.18
C VAL A 27 22.68 -9.12 22.90
N LYS A 28 22.56 -9.88 21.80
CA LYS A 28 21.98 -9.39 20.55
C LYS A 28 20.56 -9.01 20.91
N SER A 29 20.31 -7.72 21.15
CA SER A 29 18.97 -7.18 21.12
C SER A 29 18.39 -7.62 19.77
N VAL A 30 17.37 -8.47 19.80
CA VAL A 30 16.64 -8.82 18.58
C VAL A 30 16.23 -7.49 17.95
N PRO A 31 16.67 -7.16 16.72
CA PRO A 31 16.38 -5.85 16.14
C PRO A 31 14.87 -5.69 16.08
N GLN A 32 14.37 -4.76 16.88
CA GLN A 32 12.94 -4.52 17.01
C GLN A 32 12.44 -3.93 15.70
N LYS A 33 11.35 -4.47 15.16
CA LYS A 33 10.76 -3.98 13.92
C LYS A 33 10.37 -2.50 14.07
N PRO A 34 10.54 -1.68 13.00
CA PRO A 34 10.11 -0.29 13.03
C PRO A 34 8.59 -0.20 13.24
N LEU A 35 8.14 0.89 13.88
CA LEU A 35 6.73 1.22 13.90
C LEU A 35 6.26 1.46 12.47
N GLN A 36 5.04 1.02 12.17
CA GLN A 36 4.46 1.11 10.85
C GLN A 36 3.17 1.92 10.98
N LEU A 37 3.19 3.12 10.42
CA LEU A 37 2.04 4.01 10.30
C LEU A 37 1.91 4.38 8.82
N ASP A 38 0.82 3.95 8.17
CA ASP A 38 0.45 4.47 6.86
C ASP A 38 -0.81 5.32 7.00
N VAL A 39 -0.82 6.46 6.32
CA VAL A 39 -1.93 7.41 6.34
C VAL A 39 -2.27 7.81 4.92
N ASP A 40 -3.56 7.82 4.64
CA ASP A 40 -4.13 8.30 3.38
C ASP A 40 -5.42 9.06 3.70
N LEU A 41 -5.94 9.77 2.73
CA LEU A 41 -7.20 10.47 2.87
C LEU A 41 -8.00 10.48 1.58
N SER A 42 -9.29 10.73 1.72
CA SER A 42 -10.18 10.96 0.58
C SER A 42 -11.26 11.95 0.94
N LYS A 43 -11.56 12.84 -0.01
CA LYS A 43 -12.54 13.90 0.10
C LYS A 43 -13.83 13.50 -0.60
N PHE A 44 -14.95 13.64 0.10
CA PHE A 44 -16.30 13.35 -0.37
C PHE A 44 -17.22 14.55 -0.12
N MET A 45 -18.28 14.68 -0.91
CA MET A 45 -19.31 15.69 -0.67
C MET A 45 -19.91 15.47 0.73
N GLY A 46 -19.87 16.50 1.56
CA GLY A 46 -20.52 16.50 2.87
C GLY A 46 -21.90 17.16 2.80
N ASN A 47 -22.38 17.65 3.95
CA ASN A 47 -23.63 18.38 4.05
C ASN A 47 -23.38 19.89 4.22
N SER A 48 -24.36 20.70 3.82
CA SER A 48 -24.40 22.14 4.13
C SER A 48 -23.13 22.93 3.74
N GLY A 49 -22.51 22.58 2.61
CA GLY A 49 -21.30 23.25 2.10
C GLY A 49 -19.98 22.80 2.75
N PHE A 50 -20.01 21.80 3.64
CA PHE A 50 -18.80 21.16 4.15
C PHE A 50 -18.39 19.96 3.30
N ILE A 51 -17.09 19.70 3.27
CA ILE A 51 -16.49 18.54 2.63
C ILE A 51 -16.17 17.52 3.70
N ARG A 52 -16.61 16.29 3.48
CA ARG A 52 -16.26 15.15 4.34
C ARG A 52 -14.86 14.69 3.94
N VAL A 53 -13.87 14.96 4.77
CA VAL A 53 -12.52 14.44 4.65
C VAL A 53 -12.41 13.21 5.54
N GLU A 54 -12.16 12.06 4.95
CA GLU A 54 -11.90 10.84 5.71
C GLU A 54 -10.41 10.57 5.73
N ILE A 55 -9.85 10.50 6.94
CA ILE A 55 -8.45 10.18 7.19
C ILE A 55 -8.38 8.69 7.54
N TYR A 56 -7.63 7.92 6.76
CA TYR A 56 -7.44 6.49 6.94
C TYR A 56 -6.08 6.23 7.54
N GLN A 57 -6.02 5.40 8.57
CA GLN A 57 -4.79 5.13 9.32
C GLN A 57 -4.61 3.63 9.46
N SER A 58 -3.45 3.10 9.10
CA SER A 58 -3.07 1.71 9.35
C SER A 58 -1.85 1.62 10.25
N ILE A 59 -1.95 0.76 11.26
CA ILE A 59 -0.91 0.52 12.26
C ILE A 59 -0.49 -0.94 12.18
N GLY A 60 0.76 -1.17 11.79
CA GLY A 60 1.31 -2.52 11.65
C GLY A 60 1.54 -3.17 13.02
N ARG A 61 0.81 -4.26 13.27
CA ARG A 61 0.80 -4.97 14.57
C ARG A 61 2.19 -5.47 14.96
N SER A 62 2.97 -5.95 13.99
CA SER A 62 4.32 -6.49 14.23
C SER A 62 5.38 -5.43 14.58
N GLY A 63 5.08 -4.15 14.39
CA GLY A 63 5.98 -3.05 14.76
C GLY A 63 5.84 -2.62 16.22
N LEU A 64 4.75 -2.98 16.90
CA LEU A 64 4.46 -2.58 18.28
C LEU A 64 5.33 -3.33 19.30
N SER A 65 5.58 -2.70 20.44
CA SER A 65 6.24 -3.36 21.58
C SER A 65 5.21 -4.08 22.44
N TYR A 66 5.44 -5.37 22.66
CA TYR A 66 4.65 -6.19 23.57
C TYR A 66 5.46 -6.44 24.84
N GLN A 67 4.82 -6.29 25.99
CA GLN A 67 5.38 -6.71 27.27
C GLN A 67 4.61 -7.91 27.78
N ASP A 68 5.33 -8.91 28.28
CA ASP A 68 4.72 -10.14 28.78
C ASP A 68 3.97 -9.89 30.10
N GLY A 69 2.69 -10.25 30.11
CA GLY A 69 1.86 -10.36 31.31
C GLY A 69 1.77 -11.81 31.82
N SER A 70 0.87 -12.06 32.78
CA SER A 70 0.69 -13.41 33.34
C SER A 70 0.21 -14.45 32.32
N ASP A 71 -0.73 -14.06 31.46
CA ASP A 71 -1.43 -14.95 30.52
C ASP A 71 -1.35 -14.47 29.06
N TYR A 72 -0.97 -13.21 28.84
CA TYR A 72 -0.93 -12.55 27.54
C TYR A 72 0.23 -11.55 27.49
N SER A 73 0.84 -11.39 26.32
CA SER A 73 1.66 -10.23 26.01
C SER A 73 0.76 -9.08 25.54
N ILE A 74 0.99 -7.87 26.06
CA ILE A 74 0.14 -6.70 25.81
C ILE A 74 0.97 -5.60 25.14
N ALA A 75 0.41 -5.02 24.09
CA ALA A 75 0.87 -3.75 23.52
C ALA A 75 -0.15 -2.65 23.81
N GLN A 76 0.32 -1.42 23.98
CA GLN A 76 -0.51 -0.22 24.07
C GLN A 76 0.08 0.86 23.18
N PHE A 77 -0.78 1.52 22.42
CA PHE A 77 -0.38 2.59 21.52
C PHE A 77 -1.45 3.68 21.46
N SER A 78 -1.04 4.89 21.10
CA SER A 78 -1.94 5.99 20.79
C SER A 78 -1.71 6.53 19.40
N VAL A 79 -2.79 7.00 18.76
CA VAL A 79 -2.73 7.68 17.47
C VAL A 79 -3.37 9.05 17.62
N GLU A 80 -2.58 10.09 17.44
CA GLU A 80 -3.01 11.48 17.46
C GLU A 80 -3.09 12.01 16.03
N THR A 81 -4.17 12.69 15.69
CA THR A 81 -4.36 13.40 14.42
C THR A 81 -4.65 14.87 14.71
N VAL A 82 -3.83 15.76 14.16
CA VAL A 82 -3.96 17.22 14.25
C VAL A 82 -4.20 17.77 12.85
N ILE A 83 -5.18 18.67 12.70
CA ILE A 83 -5.41 19.40 11.46
C ILE A 83 -5.09 20.87 11.69
N LEU A 84 -4.21 21.41 10.85
CA LEU A 84 -3.82 22.82 10.86
C LEU A 84 -4.46 23.56 9.68
N LYS A 85 -4.77 24.83 9.89
CA LYS A 85 -5.11 25.80 8.85
C LYS A 85 -4.35 27.09 9.14
N ASN A 86 -3.48 27.52 8.23
CA ASN A 86 -2.59 28.68 8.42
C ASN A 86 -1.83 28.59 9.76
N ASP A 87 -1.12 27.47 9.99
CA ASP A 87 -0.37 27.14 11.21
C ASP A 87 -1.19 27.05 12.52
N SER A 88 -2.51 27.26 12.45
CA SER A 88 -3.40 27.18 13.61
C SER A 88 -4.06 25.82 13.69
N THR A 89 -3.98 25.17 14.85
CA THR A 89 -4.72 23.94 15.12
C THR A 89 -6.22 24.20 15.15
N ILE A 90 -6.95 23.55 14.24
CA ILE A 90 -8.41 23.63 14.16
C ILE A 90 -9.10 22.34 14.62
N PHE A 91 -8.35 21.24 14.72
CA PHE A 91 -8.86 19.95 15.12
C PHE A 91 -7.74 19.09 15.72
N THR A 92 -8.08 18.36 16.78
CA THR A 92 -7.21 17.36 17.40
C THR A 92 -8.07 16.17 17.80
N HIS A 93 -7.61 14.96 17.49
CA HIS A 93 -8.22 13.73 17.93
C HIS A 93 -7.16 12.72 18.32
N THR A 94 -7.33 12.08 19.47
CA THR A 94 -6.42 11.06 19.97
C THR A 94 -7.21 9.83 20.35
N THR A 95 -6.75 8.67 19.86
CA THR A 95 -7.30 7.36 20.24
C THR A 95 -6.18 6.54 20.87
N THR A 96 -6.48 5.87 21.98
CA THR A 96 -5.57 4.95 22.65
C THR A 96 -6.16 3.56 22.62
N GLU A 97 -5.34 2.58 22.24
CA GLU A 97 -5.76 1.19 22.01
C GLU A 97 -4.78 0.23 22.70
N SER A 98 -5.29 -0.95 23.01
CA SER A 98 -4.50 -2.06 23.53
C SER A 98 -4.72 -3.30 22.67
N ASP A 99 -3.67 -4.06 22.47
CA ASP A 99 -3.71 -5.36 21.82
C ASP A 99 -3.15 -6.43 22.74
N SER A 100 -3.80 -7.59 22.77
CA SER A 100 -3.37 -8.75 23.56
C SER A 100 -3.21 -9.98 22.68
N VAL A 101 -2.09 -10.68 22.88
CA VAL A 101 -1.75 -11.94 22.23
C VAL A 101 -1.29 -12.94 23.27
N LYS A 102 -1.54 -14.23 23.05
CA LYS A 102 -1.01 -15.25 23.97
C LYS A 102 0.51 -15.33 23.87
N GLU A 103 1.00 -15.33 22.65
CA GLU A 103 2.43 -15.29 22.33
C GLU A 103 2.67 -14.34 21.16
N THR A 104 3.76 -13.58 21.19
CA THR A 104 4.12 -12.64 20.12
C THR A 104 4.43 -13.33 18.79
N THR A 105 4.74 -14.62 18.82
CA THR A 105 4.91 -15.49 17.65
C THR A 105 3.61 -15.68 16.84
N GLU A 106 2.44 -15.44 17.43
CA GLU A 106 1.15 -15.50 16.74
C GLU A 106 0.93 -14.30 15.79
N ILE A 107 1.72 -13.23 15.94
CA ILE A 107 1.62 -12.03 15.10
C ILE A 107 2.24 -12.33 13.73
N LYS A 108 1.36 -12.51 12.75
CA LYS A 108 1.77 -12.75 11.35
C LYS A 108 2.14 -11.43 10.66
N SER A 109 3.06 -11.53 9.71
CA SER A 109 3.40 -10.39 8.84
C SER A 109 2.16 -9.85 8.13
N GLY A 110 2.06 -8.53 8.01
CA GLY A 110 0.95 -7.85 7.33
C GLY A 110 -0.33 -7.65 8.16
N GLN A 111 -0.39 -8.14 9.41
CA GLN A 111 -1.51 -7.81 10.31
C GLN A 111 -1.45 -6.34 10.73
N GLN A 112 -2.59 -5.65 10.64
CA GLN A 112 -2.71 -4.22 10.89
C GLN A 112 -4.03 -3.87 11.57
N PHE A 113 -3.99 -2.85 12.43
CA PHE A 113 -5.19 -2.12 12.85
C PHE A 113 -5.50 -1.05 11.81
N VAL A 114 -6.78 -0.87 11.49
CA VAL A 114 -7.20 0.09 10.45
C VAL A 114 -8.32 0.95 11.00
N TYR A 115 -8.15 2.27 10.92
CA TYR A 115 -9.09 3.26 11.43
C TYR A 115 -9.56 4.20 10.32
N THR A 116 -10.73 4.80 10.53
CA THR A 116 -11.28 5.83 9.66
C THR A 116 -11.81 6.97 10.52
N LEU A 117 -11.21 8.14 10.36
CA LEU A 117 -11.58 9.36 11.07
C LEU A 117 -12.23 10.35 10.09
N PRO A 118 -13.57 10.47 10.09
CA PRO A 118 -14.27 11.48 9.30
C PRO A 118 -14.21 12.85 9.97
N VAL A 119 -13.83 13.88 9.21
CA VAL A 119 -13.85 15.29 9.62
C VAL A 119 -14.56 16.11 8.54
N PHE A 120 -15.33 17.13 8.95
CA PHE A 120 -16.02 18.02 8.02
C PHE A 120 -15.28 19.36 7.96
N LEU A 121 -14.70 19.68 6.80
CA LEU A 121 -13.90 20.88 6.58
C LEU A 121 -14.55 21.77 5.52
N SER A 122 -14.47 23.08 5.68
CA SER A 122 -14.79 24.02 4.61
C SER A 122 -13.71 23.96 3.52
N PRO A 123 -13.99 24.36 2.27
CA PRO A 123 -12.98 24.46 1.23
C PRO A 123 -11.75 25.29 1.65
N GLY A 124 -10.56 24.89 1.20
CA GLY A 124 -9.29 25.56 1.50
C GLY A 124 -8.10 24.61 1.66
N GLU A 125 -6.95 25.17 2.04
CA GLU A 125 -5.72 24.44 2.33
C GLU A 125 -5.62 24.04 3.80
N TYR A 126 -5.13 22.83 4.05
CA TYR A 126 -4.92 22.28 5.38
C TYR A 126 -3.65 21.42 5.42
N GLU A 127 -3.13 21.21 6.62
CA GLU A 127 -2.13 20.20 6.91
C GLU A 127 -2.71 19.18 7.89
N VAL A 128 -2.48 17.90 7.63
CA VAL A 128 -2.90 16.79 8.49
C VAL A 128 -1.66 16.12 9.03
N LEU A 129 -1.45 16.22 10.34
CA LEU A 129 -0.36 15.59 11.07
C LEU A 129 -0.90 14.40 11.83
N THR A 130 -0.36 13.22 11.60
CA THR A 130 -0.72 12.00 12.34
C THR A 130 0.51 11.47 13.06
N ARG A 131 0.39 11.14 14.34
CA ARG A 131 1.45 10.57 15.16
C ARG A 131 0.99 9.27 15.80
N LEU A 132 1.71 8.19 15.54
CA LEU A 132 1.62 6.93 16.28
C LEU A 132 2.64 6.97 17.42
N GLN A 133 2.20 6.68 18.63
CA GLN A 133 3.05 6.53 19.81
C GLN A 133 2.90 5.12 20.36
N ASP A 134 4.02 4.42 20.51
CA ASP A 134 4.11 3.16 21.25
C ASP A 134 4.36 3.48 22.71
N GLU A 135 3.35 3.23 23.55
CA GLU A 135 3.36 3.56 24.98
C GLU A 135 4.27 2.62 25.77
N MET A 136 4.62 1.47 25.20
CA MET A 136 5.39 0.42 25.88
C MET A 136 6.91 0.56 25.68
N ALA A 137 7.36 1.40 24.73
CA ALA A 137 8.78 1.59 24.42
C ALA A 137 9.20 3.05 24.12
N SER A 138 8.33 4.04 24.35
CA SER A 138 8.64 5.46 24.08
C SER A 138 9.10 5.74 22.63
N ARG A 139 8.58 4.97 21.66
CA ARG A 139 8.86 5.15 20.21
C ARG A 139 7.67 5.81 19.53
N SER A 140 7.91 6.57 18.47
CA SER A 140 6.84 7.19 17.69
C SER A 140 7.16 7.25 16.22
N GLU A 141 6.11 7.22 15.40
CA GLU A 141 6.16 7.46 13.96
C GLU A 141 5.22 8.60 13.60
N LYS A 142 5.56 9.39 12.59
CA LYS A 142 4.75 10.54 12.16
C LYS A 142 4.49 10.51 10.66
N ASN A 143 3.34 11.02 10.26
CA ASN A 143 2.99 11.27 8.88
C ASN A 143 2.39 12.68 8.74
N GLU A 144 2.70 13.34 7.63
CA GLU A 144 2.25 14.69 7.31
C GLU A 144 1.73 14.74 5.87
N LEU A 145 0.53 15.27 5.70
CA LEU A 145 -0.12 15.43 4.39
C LEU A 145 -0.62 16.87 4.24
N THR A 146 -0.26 17.52 3.14
CA THR A 146 -0.92 18.75 2.70
C THR A 146 -2.19 18.40 1.93
N VAL A 147 -3.30 19.09 2.24
CA VAL A 147 -4.63 18.78 1.71
C VAL A 147 -5.30 20.01 1.14
N HIS A 148 -5.50 20.00 -0.17
CA HIS A 148 -6.40 20.93 -0.84
C HIS A 148 -7.84 20.40 -0.81
N VAL A 149 -8.71 21.06 -0.04
CA VAL A 149 -10.13 20.72 0.07
C VAL A 149 -10.93 21.53 -0.95
N THR A 150 -11.37 20.85 -2.01
CA THR A 150 -12.18 21.42 -3.09
C THR A 150 -13.66 21.35 -2.81
N ASP A 151 -14.41 22.36 -3.27
CA ASP A 151 -15.87 22.32 -3.22
C ASP A 151 -16.45 21.42 -4.33
N PHE A 152 -17.35 20.50 -3.96
CA PHE A 152 -18.08 19.64 -4.90
C PHE A 152 -19.46 20.20 -5.28
N SER A 153 -19.88 21.32 -4.67
CA SER A 153 -21.20 21.95 -4.90
C SER A 153 -21.32 22.64 -6.25
N ILE A 154 -20.21 22.79 -6.98
CA ILE A 154 -20.18 23.35 -8.34
C ILE A 154 -20.98 22.43 -9.26
N ASP A 155 -21.92 22.99 -10.06
CA ASP A 155 -22.80 22.24 -10.98
C ASP A 155 -22.06 21.75 -12.25
N SER A 156 -20.95 21.05 -12.02
CA SER A 156 -20.13 20.37 -13.01
C SER A 156 -19.94 18.92 -12.58
N LEU A 157 -20.04 18.01 -13.55
CA LEU A 157 -19.77 16.59 -13.36
C LEU A 157 -18.39 16.41 -12.71
N THR A 158 -18.34 15.77 -11.55
CA THR A 158 -17.09 15.65 -10.79
C THR A 158 -17.04 14.38 -9.96
N PHE A 159 -15.84 13.88 -9.72
CA PHE A 159 -15.60 12.75 -8.83
C PHE A 159 -15.19 13.22 -7.44
N SER A 160 -15.53 12.42 -6.42
CA SER A 160 -14.77 12.40 -5.18
C SER A 160 -13.36 11.87 -5.41
N ASP A 161 -12.50 11.96 -4.40
CA ASP A 161 -11.23 11.23 -4.45
C ASP A 161 -11.47 9.70 -4.60
N ILE A 162 -10.45 9.02 -5.12
CA ILE A 162 -10.41 7.55 -5.13
C ILE A 162 -9.93 7.06 -3.76
N GLN A 163 -10.74 6.24 -3.10
CA GLN A 163 -10.40 5.53 -1.88
C GLN A 163 -10.01 4.09 -2.25
N PHE A 164 -8.74 3.73 -2.06
CA PHE A 164 -8.32 2.33 -2.17
C PHE A 164 -8.77 1.54 -0.93
N ALA A 165 -9.13 0.28 -1.17
CA ALA A 165 -9.68 -0.61 -0.14
C ALA A 165 -9.03 -1.98 -0.20
N THR A 166 -8.94 -2.63 0.96
CA THR A 166 -8.63 -4.06 1.05
C THR A 166 -9.88 -4.89 0.81
N GLN A 167 -11.06 -4.38 1.19
CA GLN A 167 -12.34 -5.05 1.01
C GLN A 167 -13.49 -4.03 0.93
N ILE A 168 -14.45 -4.32 0.06
CA ILE A 168 -15.75 -3.63 -0.01
C ILE A 168 -16.85 -4.68 0.02
N GLU A 169 -17.78 -4.55 0.96
CA GLU A 169 -18.92 -5.44 1.09
C GLU A 169 -20.20 -4.68 1.44
N LYS A 170 -21.37 -5.29 1.25
CA LYS A 170 -22.63 -4.70 1.72
C LYS A 170 -22.61 -4.62 3.25
N ALA A 171 -22.97 -3.45 3.80
CA ALA A 171 -23.05 -3.28 5.23
C ALA A 171 -24.18 -4.16 5.80
N LYS A 172 -23.89 -4.93 6.86
CA LYS A 172 -24.89 -5.75 7.56
C LYS A 172 -25.78 -4.92 8.49
N ASN A 173 -25.23 -3.85 9.05
CA ASN A 173 -25.89 -2.86 9.91
C ASN A 173 -25.50 -1.46 9.38
N GLN A 174 -26.28 -0.41 9.61
CA GLN A 174 -25.99 0.95 9.11
C GLN A 174 -25.04 1.79 9.99
N GLN A 175 -24.47 1.21 11.05
CA GLN A 175 -23.59 1.92 11.98
C GLN A 175 -22.24 1.21 12.12
N GLY A 176 -21.15 1.92 11.85
CA GLY A 176 -19.77 1.46 12.06
C GLY A 176 -18.72 2.38 11.42
N MET A 177 -17.49 2.32 11.93
CA MET A 177 -16.36 3.19 11.54
C MET A 177 -16.05 3.21 10.04
N HIS A 178 -16.33 2.11 9.34
CA HIS A 178 -15.98 1.91 7.92
C HIS A 178 -17.19 1.94 6.98
N GLN A 179 -18.29 2.59 7.39
CA GLN A 179 -19.53 2.53 6.62
C GLN A 179 -19.79 3.78 5.78
N LYS A 180 -20.17 3.56 4.52
CA LYS A 180 -20.49 4.61 3.55
C LYS A 180 -21.44 4.07 2.49
N ASN A 181 -22.54 4.76 2.22
CA ASN A 181 -23.50 4.41 1.15
C ASN A 181 -23.96 2.93 1.18
N ASN A 182 -24.29 2.43 2.38
CA ASN A 182 -24.69 1.03 2.64
C ASN A 182 -23.61 -0.03 2.31
N LEU A 183 -22.36 0.41 2.22
CA LEU A 183 -21.17 -0.42 2.08
C LEU A 183 -20.33 -0.34 3.35
N ARG A 184 -19.65 -1.43 3.66
CA ARG A 184 -18.53 -1.49 4.57
C ARG A 184 -17.25 -1.51 3.72
N ILE A 185 -16.42 -0.49 3.86
CA ILE A 185 -15.22 -0.24 3.05
C ILE A 185 -14.02 -0.24 3.99
N ILE A 186 -13.23 -1.31 3.98
CA ILE A 186 -11.99 -1.36 4.77
C ILE A 186 -10.90 -0.70 3.94
N PRO A 187 -10.38 0.47 4.35
CA PRO A 187 -9.43 1.21 3.52
C PRO A 187 -8.09 0.48 3.40
N ASN A 188 -7.32 0.86 2.39
CA ASN A 188 -5.92 0.47 2.21
C ASN A 188 -5.06 1.75 2.19
N PRO A 189 -4.69 2.32 3.37
CA PRO A 189 -3.98 3.60 3.44
C PRO A 189 -2.62 3.55 2.75
N LYS A 190 -1.96 2.38 2.75
CA LYS A 190 -0.68 2.18 2.07
C LYS A 190 -0.77 2.24 0.53
N ALA A 191 -2.00 2.15 -0.03
CA ALA A 191 -2.24 2.00 -1.47
C ALA A 191 -1.33 0.92 -2.11
N GLN A 192 -1.03 -0.15 -1.36
CA GLN A 192 -0.17 -1.24 -1.79
C GLN A 192 -1.00 -2.51 -1.97
N PHE A 193 -0.82 -3.19 -3.09
CA PHE A 193 -1.45 -4.46 -3.45
C PHE A 193 -0.38 -5.51 -3.77
N GLY A 194 -0.77 -6.78 -3.89
CA GLY A 194 0.18 -7.88 -4.07
C GLY A 194 -0.28 -9.19 -3.45
N GLU A 195 0.64 -9.96 -2.85
CA GLU A 195 0.33 -11.31 -2.32
C GLU A 195 -0.79 -11.32 -1.28
N GLY A 196 -0.85 -10.30 -0.41
CA GLY A 196 -1.92 -10.14 0.57
C GLY A 196 -3.26 -9.62 -0.01
N ASN A 197 -3.23 -9.02 -1.21
CA ASN A 197 -4.42 -8.51 -1.88
C ASN A 197 -4.21 -8.43 -3.41
N LYS A 198 -4.63 -9.49 -4.12
CA LYS A 198 -4.47 -9.62 -5.58
C LYS A 198 -5.53 -8.86 -6.38
N LYS A 199 -6.39 -8.10 -5.69
CA LYS A 199 -7.47 -7.34 -6.31
C LYS A 199 -7.34 -5.86 -6.00
N LEU A 200 -7.09 -5.07 -7.03
CA LEU A 200 -7.19 -3.61 -6.95
C LEU A 200 -8.65 -3.23 -6.71
N THR A 201 -8.99 -2.94 -5.46
CA THR A 201 -10.34 -2.61 -5.02
C THR A 201 -10.37 -1.14 -4.62
N PHE A 202 -11.38 -0.41 -5.10
CA PHE A 202 -11.52 1.01 -4.79
C PHE A 202 -12.98 1.45 -4.72
N TYR A 203 -13.17 2.64 -4.15
CA TYR A 203 -14.42 3.37 -4.05
C TYR A 203 -14.23 4.83 -4.49
N SER A 204 -15.22 5.40 -5.17
CA SER A 204 -15.34 6.83 -5.49
C SER A 204 -16.82 7.16 -5.67
N GLU A 205 -17.16 8.44 -5.65
CA GLU A 205 -18.52 8.93 -5.89
C GLU A 205 -18.48 9.90 -7.08
N LEU A 206 -19.45 9.76 -7.98
CA LEU A 206 -19.67 10.66 -9.10
C LEU A 206 -20.82 11.59 -8.73
N TYR A 207 -20.61 12.90 -8.84
CA TYR A 207 -21.58 13.92 -8.48
C TYR A 207 -21.98 14.77 -9.69
N ASN A 208 -23.12 15.45 -9.55
CA ASN A 208 -23.65 16.42 -10.50
C ASN A 208 -23.92 15.81 -11.89
N LEU A 209 -24.42 14.58 -11.91
CA LEU A 209 -25.04 13.99 -13.09
C LEU A 209 -26.27 14.83 -13.46
N ALA A 210 -26.42 15.10 -14.75
CA ALA A 210 -27.57 15.84 -15.26
C ALA A 210 -28.87 15.08 -15.03
N GLU A 211 -29.95 15.82 -14.76
CA GLU A 211 -31.29 15.24 -14.69
C GLU A 211 -31.75 14.80 -16.07
N SER A 212 -32.43 13.66 -16.14
CA SER A 212 -33.07 13.20 -17.37
C SER A 212 -34.54 13.61 -17.36
N ALA A 213 -35.02 14.17 -18.47
CA ALA A 213 -36.42 14.59 -18.61
C ALA A 213 -37.41 13.42 -18.57
N ASP A 214 -36.95 12.20 -18.82
CA ASP A 214 -37.74 10.97 -18.99
C ASP A 214 -37.37 9.86 -18.00
N GLU A 215 -36.58 10.17 -16.95
CA GLU A 215 -36.07 9.22 -15.95
C GLU A 215 -35.24 8.04 -16.52
N GLN A 216 -34.80 8.12 -17.79
CA GLN A 216 -34.01 7.05 -18.44
C GLN A 216 -32.54 7.37 -18.62
N GLY A 217 -32.07 8.50 -18.10
CA GLY A 217 -30.72 8.96 -18.39
C GLY A 217 -29.61 8.03 -17.92
N THR A 218 -28.48 8.08 -18.61
CA THR A 218 -27.38 7.14 -18.43
C THR A 218 -26.02 7.81 -18.26
N TYR A 219 -25.09 7.06 -17.70
CA TYR A 219 -23.70 7.45 -17.61
C TYR A 219 -22.80 6.23 -17.77
N ARG A 220 -21.54 6.48 -18.13
CA ARG A 220 -20.50 5.46 -18.24
C ARG A 220 -19.27 5.85 -17.45
N VAL A 221 -18.57 4.88 -16.87
CA VAL A 221 -17.26 5.08 -16.25
C VAL A 221 -16.25 4.08 -16.80
N ASP A 222 -15.25 4.59 -17.51
CA ASP A 222 -14.08 3.82 -17.96
C ASP A 222 -13.04 3.75 -16.83
N TYR A 223 -12.30 2.66 -16.79
CA TYR A 223 -11.21 2.41 -15.84
C TYR A 223 -9.93 2.14 -16.61
N ILE A 224 -8.86 2.85 -16.26
CA ILE A 224 -7.57 2.75 -16.93
C ILE A 224 -6.49 2.53 -15.88
N ILE A 225 -5.68 1.49 -16.05
CA ILE A 225 -4.48 1.26 -15.25
C ILE A 225 -3.28 1.61 -16.13
N GLU A 226 -2.42 2.48 -15.62
CA GLU A 226 -1.27 2.98 -16.34
C GLU A 226 0.02 2.80 -15.55
N THR A 227 1.13 2.69 -16.28
CA THR A 227 2.46 2.87 -15.71
C THR A 227 2.65 4.31 -15.24
N GLN A 228 3.69 4.54 -14.44
CA GLN A 228 4.08 5.89 -14.04
C GLN A 228 4.34 6.81 -15.24
N ASP A 229 4.88 6.27 -16.33
CA ASP A 229 5.16 6.99 -17.59
C ASP A 229 3.91 7.29 -18.43
N GLY A 230 2.73 6.85 -17.98
CA GLY A 230 1.45 7.10 -18.66
C GLY A 230 1.12 6.13 -19.78
N GLU A 231 1.87 5.03 -19.91
CA GLU A 231 1.48 3.95 -20.81
C GLU A 231 0.25 3.23 -20.25
N SER A 232 -0.83 3.22 -21.03
CA SER A 232 -2.06 2.49 -20.68
C SER A 232 -1.84 0.99 -20.85
N LEU A 233 -1.76 0.27 -19.73
CA LEU A 233 -1.59 -1.18 -19.74
C LEU A 233 -2.93 -1.91 -19.87
N HIS A 234 -3.95 -1.40 -19.18
CA HIS A 234 -5.29 -1.96 -19.21
C HIS A 234 -6.32 -0.86 -19.30
N ARG A 235 -7.23 -0.98 -20.27
CA ARG A 235 -8.43 -0.15 -20.37
C ARG A 235 -9.65 -1.03 -20.32
N ILE A 236 -10.50 -0.77 -19.34
CA ILE A 236 -11.77 -1.46 -19.16
C ILE A 236 -12.85 -0.44 -19.45
N ALA A 237 -13.48 -0.58 -20.62
CA ALA A 237 -14.59 0.28 -21.00
C ALA A 237 -15.75 0.09 -20.02
N GLY A 238 -16.30 1.21 -19.55
CA GLY A 238 -17.48 1.19 -18.73
C GLY A 238 -18.68 0.63 -19.49
N LYS A 239 -19.59 -0.02 -18.76
CA LYS A 239 -20.93 -0.27 -19.27
C LYS A 239 -21.80 0.95 -18.98
N GLU A 240 -22.78 1.17 -19.84
CA GLU A 240 -23.86 2.13 -19.60
C GLU A 240 -24.60 1.75 -18.31
N ARG A 241 -24.86 2.76 -17.47
CA ARG A 241 -25.56 2.62 -16.19
C ARG A 241 -26.69 3.64 -16.13
N LYS A 242 -27.87 3.19 -15.70
CA LYS A 242 -29.00 4.09 -15.44
C LYS A 242 -28.72 5.00 -14.25
N LYS A 243 -29.11 6.26 -14.37
CA LYS A 243 -29.06 7.24 -13.28
C LYS A 243 -30.16 6.93 -12.27
N ALA A 244 -29.79 6.79 -11.00
CA ALA A 244 -30.75 6.73 -9.89
C ALA A 244 -31.01 8.11 -9.26
N GLY A 245 -30.34 9.15 -9.76
CA GLY A 245 -30.34 10.51 -9.26
C GLY A 245 -29.12 11.27 -9.78
N ARG A 246 -28.80 12.40 -9.16
CA ARG A 246 -27.68 13.27 -9.54
C ARG A 246 -26.30 12.78 -9.06
N HIS A 247 -26.26 11.70 -8.28
CA HIS A 247 -25.05 11.15 -7.69
C HIS A 247 -25.01 9.63 -7.84
N ALA A 248 -23.82 9.05 -7.96
CA ALA A 248 -23.62 7.61 -8.10
C ALA A 248 -22.37 7.14 -7.35
N ALA A 249 -22.50 6.04 -6.61
CA ALA A 249 -21.35 5.35 -6.02
C ALA A 249 -20.66 4.46 -7.06
N ILE A 250 -19.36 4.63 -7.23
CA ILE A 250 -18.51 3.92 -8.19
C ILE A 250 -17.52 3.06 -7.41
N PHE A 251 -17.66 1.75 -7.51
CA PHE A 251 -16.74 0.81 -6.88
C PHE A 251 -16.64 -0.47 -7.71
N THR A 252 -15.45 -1.05 -7.76
CA THR A 252 -15.18 -2.32 -8.41
C THR A 252 -13.86 -2.89 -7.90
N ALA A 253 -13.57 -4.12 -8.29
CA ALA A 253 -12.30 -4.78 -8.05
C ALA A 253 -11.75 -5.34 -9.37
N PHE A 254 -10.45 -5.16 -9.61
CA PHE A 254 -9.75 -5.74 -10.76
C PHE A 254 -8.73 -6.76 -10.30
N ASP A 255 -8.66 -7.90 -10.98
CA ASP A 255 -7.53 -8.81 -10.81
C ASP A 255 -6.26 -8.15 -11.36
N ILE A 256 -5.24 -8.04 -10.52
CA ILE A 256 -3.95 -7.44 -10.86
C ILE A 256 -2.82 -8.49 -10.85
N SER A 257 -3.13 -9.78 -10.76
CA SER A 257 -2.14 -10.86 -10.64
C SER A 257 -1.15 -10.93 -11.83
N ALA A 258 -1.50 -10.33 -12.96
CA ALA A 258 -0.67 -10.23 -14.15
C ALA A 258 0.19 -8.96 -14.22
N LEU A 259 -0.05 -7.97 -13.35
CA LEU A 259 0.77 -6.76 -13.29
C LEU A 259 2.07 -7.09 -12.56
N PRO A 260 3.26 -6.72 -13.07
CA PRO A 260 4.51 -6.87 -12.33
C PRO A 260 4.59 -5.92 -11.13
N THR A 261 5.63 -6.09 -10.32
CA THR A 261 5.96 -5.17 -9.23
C THR A 261 6.36 -3.81 -9.79
N ALA A 262 5.53 -2.80 -9.57
CA ALA A 262 5.77 -1.43 -9.98
C ALA A 262 4.79 -0.46 -9.29
N ILE A 263 4.97 0.83 -9.59
CA ILE A 263 4.01 1.89 -9.26
C ILE A 263 3.11 2.12 -10.48
N TYR A 264 1.81 2.17 -10.23
CA TYR A 264 0.78 2.35 -11.24
C TYR A 264 -0.13 3.50 -10.87
N ARG A 265 -0.89 3.99 -11.85
CA ARG A 265 -1.96 4.96 -11.67
C ARG A 265 -3.28 4.34 -12.10
N LEU A 266 -4.29 4.40 -11.23
CA LEU A 266 -5.67 4.14 -11.60
C LEU A 266 -6.29 5.47 -12.03
N ARG A 267 -6.85 5.51 -13.24
CA ARG A 267 -7.67 6.63 -13.73
C ARG A 267 -9.11 6.18 -13.98
N LEU A 268 -10.03 6.98 -13.49
CA LEU A 268 -11.47 6.88 -13.75
C LEU A 268 -11.86 7.98 -14.74
N VAL A 269 -12.64 7.63 -15.77
CA VAL A 269 -13.18 8.62 -16.71
C VAL A 269 -14.69 8.43 -16.81
N ALA A 270 -15.45 9.40 -16.30
CA ALA A 270 -16.91 9.38 -16.38
C ALA A 270 -17.40 10.21 -17.56
N TYR A 271 -18.47 9.72 -18.19
CA TYR A 271 -19.23 10.40 -19.23
C TYR A 271 -20.70 10.46 -18.79
N ASP A 272 -21.29 11.65 -18.88
CA ASP A 272 -22.73 11.87 -18.72
C ASP A 272 -23.36 11.91 -20.11
N ASP A 273 -24.21 10.94 -20.44
CA ASP A 273 -24.67 10.72 -21.82
C ASP A 273 -25.67 11.79 -22.28
N GLU A 274 -26.35 12.46 -21.34
CA GLU A 274 -27.31 13.54 -21.63
C GLU A 274 -26.63 14.83 -22.04
N THR A 275 -25.49 15.14 -21.40
CA THR A 275 -24.78 16.41 -21.62
C THR A 275 -23.52 16.26 -22.47
N GLY A 276 -23.02 15.03 -22.64
CA GLY A 276 -21.71 14.75 -23.20
C GLY A 276 -20.53 15.22 -22.34
N ARG A 277 -20.79 15.67 -21.10
CA ARG A 277 -19.74 16.13 -20.18
C ARG A 277 -18.90 14.95 -19.72
N GLN A 278 -17.62 15.23 -19.51
CA GLN A 278 -16.65 14.26 -19.01
C GLN A 278 -15.96 14.79 -17.75
N THR A 279 -15.61 13.90 -16.84
CA THR A 279 -14.73 14.20 -15.71
C THR A 279 -13.76 13.06 -15.46
N THR A 280 -12.69 13.32 -14.71
CA THR A 280 -11.60 12.39 -14.49
C THR A 280 -11.10 12.47 -13.06
N ALA A 281 -10.79 11.32 -12.48
CA ALA A 281 -10.08 11.21 -11.21
C ALA A 281 -8.94 10.20 -11.36
N GLU A 282 -7.86 10.40 -10.62
CA GLU A 282 -6.73 9.50 -10.64
C GLU A 282 -6.07 9.36 -9.28
N LYS A 283 -5.48 8.18 -9.02
CA LYS A 283 -4.71 7.91 -7.82
C LYS A 283 -3.66 6.84 -8.07
N THR A 284 -2.49 7.03 -7.48
CA THR A 284 -1.34 6.12 -7.59
C THR A 284 -1.44 5.00 -6.57
N PHE A 285 -1.05 3.78 -6.97
CA PHE A 285 -0.92 2.61 -6.10
C PHE A 285 0.34 1.82 -6.48
N SER A 286 0.81 0.97 -5.58
CA SER A 286 1.92 0.06 -5.84
C SER A 286 1.43 -1.40 -5.87
N VAL A 287 2.07 -2.20 -6.70
CA VAL A 287 1.95 -3.66 -6.69
C VAL A 287 3.29 -4.24 -6.28
N ILE A 288 3.30 -5.17 -5.34
CA ILE A 288 4.51 -5.82 -4.85
C ILE A 288 4.30 -7.33 -4.77
N TRP A 289 5.10 -8.08 -5.53
CA TRP A 289 5.16 -9.54 -5.49
C TRP A 289 6.48 -10.00 -4.93
N GLU A 290 6.43 -10.94 -3.98
CA GLU A 290 7.65 -11.56 -3.43
C GLU A 290 8.49 -12.21 -4.55
N ARG A 291 7.83 -12.82 -5.54
CA ARG A 291 8.51 -13.45 -6.69
C ARG A 291 9.42 -12.47 -7.44
N ASP A 292 8.98 -11.22 -7.60
CA ASP A 292 9.69 -10.22 -8.40
C ASP A 292 10.85 -9.64 -7.59
N ILE A 293 10.65 -9.45 -6.28
CA ILE A 293 11.72 -9.05 -5.37
C ILE A 293 12.83 -10.11 -5.37
N LEU A 294 12.46 -11.39 -5.23
CA LEU A 294 13.43 -12.49 -5.25
C LEU A 294 14.16 -12.60 -6.60
N ALA A 295 13.46 -12.40 -7.71
CA ALA A 295 14.07 -12.36 -9.04
C ALA A 295 15.06 -11.19 -9.18
N GLN A 296 14.68 -9.98 -8.77
CA GLN A 296 15.57 -8.81 -8.78
C GLN A 296 16.79 -9.01 -7.88
N MET A 297 16.62 -9.61 -6.70
CA MET A 297 17.73 -9.93 -5.80
C MET A 297 18.70 -10.95 -6.43
N ALA A 298 18.17 -11.98 -7.10
CA ALA A 298 18.99 -12.95 -7.82
C ALA A 298 19.74 -12.31 -8.99
N GLU A 299 19.08 -11.48 -9.80
CA GLU A 299 19.70 -10.74 -10.91
C GLU A 299 20.80 -9.78 -10.42
N GLN A 300 20.59 -9.08 -9.31
CA GLN A 300 21.60 -8.22 -8.70
C GLN A 300 22.80 -9.00 -8.13
N GLN A 301 22.58 -10.23 -7.67
CA GLN A 301 23.65 -11.14 -7.21
C GLN A 301 24.41 -11.78 -8.39
N GLU A 302 23.77 -11.98 -9.53
CA GLU A 302 24.38 -12.50 -10.77
C GLU A 302 25.13 -11.43 -11.59
N ALA A 303 24.65 -10.17 -11.56
CA ALA A 303 25.19 -9.05 -12.33
C ALA A 303 26.73 -8.82 -12.23
N PRO A 304 27.39 -8.95 -11.06
CA PRO A 304 28.83 -8.73 -10.98
C PRO A 304 29.69 -9.85 -11.59
N TYR A 305 29.11 -11.02 -11.93
CA TYR A 305 29.87 -12.17 -12.44
C TYR A 305 29.65 -12.44 -13.92
N ILE A 306 28.46 -12.09 -14.45
CA ILE A 306 28.14 -12.26 -15.88
C ILE A 306 28.97 -11.33 -16.78
N THR A 307 29.46 -10.22 -16.23
CA THR A 307 30.22 -9.19 -16.96
C THR A 307 31.73 -9.35 -16.86
N LEU A 308 32.22 -10.27 -16.02
CA LEU A 308 33.66 -10.56 -15.90
C LEU A 308 34.12 -11.40 -17.08
N ASP A 309 35.27 -11.05 -17.64
CA ASP A 309 35.97 -11.91 -18.58
C ASP A 309 36.56 -13.12 -17.85
N GLU A 310 37.03 -14.07 -18.64
CA GLU A 310 37.54 -15.35 -18.13
C GLU A 310 38.74 -15.17 -17.19
N GLU A 311 39.63 -14.23 -17.50
CA GLU A 311 40.81 -13.90 -16.67
C GLU A 311 40.41 -13.30 -15.31
N ALA A 312 39.39 -12.44 -15.29
CA ALA A 312 38.86 -11.88 -14.06
C ALA A 312 38.09 -12.91 -13.22
N LEU A 313 37.38 -13.85 -13.86
CA LEU A 313 36.72 -14.98 -13.18
C LEU A 313 37.74 -15.92 -12.52
N ASP A 314 38.82 -16.26 -13.23
CA ASP A 314 39.90 -17.11 -12.69
C ASP A 314 40.62 -16.42 -11.51
N THR A 315 40.88 -15.12 -11.64
CA THR A 315 41.46 -14.30 -10.56
C THR A 315 40.55 -14.23 -9.32
N TYR A 316 39.24 -14.17 -9.53
CA TYR A 316 38.26 -14.16 -8.45
C TYR A 316 38.15 -15.54 -7.79
N PHE A 317 38.19 -16.64 -8.57
CA PHE A 317 38.18 -18.00 -8.05
C PHE A 317 39.40 -18.27 -7.17
N ALA A 318 40.58 -17.82 -7.60
CA ALA A 318 41.81 -17.98 -6.84
C ALA A 318 41.72 -17.36 -5.42
N LYS A 319 40.93 -16.29 -5.25
CA LYS A 319 40.68 -15.66 -3.93
C LYS A 319 39.71 -16.49 -3.07
N LEU A 320 38.76 -17.20 -3.67
CA LEU A 320 37.79 -18.04 -2.99
C LEU A 320 38.28 -19.48 -2.77
N ALA A 321 39.29 -19.92 -3.51
CA ALA A 321 39.86 -21.27 -3.44
C ALA A 321 40.35 -21.66 -2.03
N TYR A 322 40.62 -20.68 -1.16
CA TYR A 322 41.00 -20.94 0.22
C TYR A 322 39.84 -21.48 1.08
N ILE A 323 38.59 -21.14 0.74
CA ILE A 323 37.38 -21.57 1.46
C ILE A 323 36.50 -22.52 0.65
N ALA A 324 36.80 -22.73 -0.64
CA ALA A 324 36.09 -23.67 -1.51
C ALA A 324 36.44 -25.13 -1.18
N THR A 325 35.44 -26.01 -1.26
CA THR A 325 35.57 -27.46 -1.10
C THR A 325 36.31 -28.08 -2.29
N SER A 326 36.85 -29.29 -2.09
CA SER A 326 37.54 -30.03 -3.16
C SER A 326 36.62 -30.36 -4.34
N GLU A 327 35.33 -30.54 -4.09
CA GLU A 327 34.32 -30.79 -5.13
C GLU A 327 34.08 -29.54 -5.98
N GLU A 328 33.94 -28.36 -5.36
CA GLU A 328 33.78 -27.09 -6.06
C GLU A 328 35.01 -26.72 -6.91
N LYS A 329 36.23 -27.03 -6.43
CA LYS A 329 37.48 -26.86 -7.20
C LYS A 329 37.52 -27.73 -8.44
N ASN A 330 37.19 -29.01 -8.29
CA ASN A 330 37.19 -29.95 -9.41
C ASN A 330 36.15 -29.59 -10.47
N ILE A 331 34.98 -29.08 -10.07
CA ILE A 331 33.97 -28.64 -11.03
C ILE A 331 34.41 -27.35 -11.72
N PHE A 332 35.05 -26.40 -11.01
CA PHE A 332 35.60 -25.18 -11.64
C PHE A 332 36.64 -25.50 -12.72
N ASP A 333 37.63 -26.32 -12.38
CA ASP A 333 38.72 -26.73 -13.28
C ASP A 333 38.19 -27.54 -14.49
N GLY A 334 37.04 -28.19 -14.34
CA GLY A 334 36.37 -28.94 -15.41
C GLY A 334 35.58 -28.10 -16.40
N LEU A 335 35.46 -26.78 -16.21
CA LEU A 335 34.72 -25.87 -17.10
C LEU A 335 35.59 -25.32 -18.25
N ASP A 336 36.90 -25.58 -18.21
CA ASP A 336 37.91 -25.23 -19.23
C ASP A 336 38.07 -26.27 -20.35
N GLN A 337 37.33 -27.38 -20.31
CA GLN A 337 37.43 -28.49 -21.26
C GLN A 337 36.29 -28.54 -22.28
#